data_AF-A0A2S4V385-F1
#
_entry.id   AF-A0A2S4V385-F1
#
_cell.length_a   1.000
_cell.length_b   1.000
_cell.length_c   1.000
_cell.angle_alpha   90.00
_cell.angle_beta   90.00
_cell.angle_gamma   90.00
#
_symmetry.space_group_name_H-M   'P 1'
#
loop_
_entity.id
_entity.type
_entity.pdbx_description
1 polymer ?
#
loop_
_entity_poly.entity_id
_entity_poly.type
_entity_poly.pdbx_seq_one_letter_code
_entity_poly.pdbx_strand_id
1 'polypeptide(L)'
;MLDPATFIEFQKNLERHLEQDVTRRQKHKQLVEEIQSRMHRVELEGSNSLNDLQEIEKCAVEVDTVCVNGSQASQLLLRSSIQWIQAYHHSLLRRTVAINLELELKQQLWPNRPHGSLRSQSIWQSLKEARSTNAEHARSITRKWFLNRSDKHQFCYATQLLKSVSSRVHPVNTIDGTPMTVSTTLDLLQEDFLPDQSSPSSDRGHQWDSPKKKLISDLVYMLEDARIKNGRKHLLLS
;
A
#
# COMPACT_ATOMS: atom_id res chain seq x y z
N MET A 1 11.06 -9.60 10.45
CA MET A 1 10.59 -8.39 9.74
C MET A 1 11.72 -7.94 8.84
N LEU A 2 11.46 -7.68 7.57
CA LEU A 2 12.43 -6.98 6.73
C LEU A 2 12.47 -5.53 7.23
N ASP A 3 13.67 -5.03 7.50
CA ASP A 3 13.88 -3.64 7.87
C ASP A 3 13.49 -2.73 6.68
N PRO A 4 12.83 -1.58 6.90
CA PRO A 4 12.42 -0.68 5.82
C PRO A 4 13.56 -0.23 4.90
N ALA A 5 14.78 -0.04 5.42
CA ALA A 5 15.91 0.27 4.56
C ALA A 5 16.24 -0.93 3.65
N THR A 6 16.13 -2.15 4.18
CA THR A 6 16.27 -3.39 3.40
C THR A 6 15.20 -3.51 2.30
N PHE A 7 13.95 -3.11 2.55
CA PHE A 7 12.91 -3.12 1.52
C PHE A 7 13.13 -2.07 0.42
N ILE A 8 13.52 -0.85 0.80
CA ILE A 8 13.88 0.21 -0.16
C ILE A 8 15.09 -0.22 -1.01
N GLU A 9 16.09 -0.83 -0.38
CA GLU A 9 17.26 -1.36 -1.07
C GLU A 9 16.89 -2.50 -2.01
N PHE A 10 16.00 -3.41 -1.59
CA PHE A 10 15.46 -4.45 -2.45
C PHE A 10 14.75 -3.86 -3.67
N GLN A 11 13.88 -2.87 -3.49
CA GLN A 11 13.19 -2.20 -4.60
C GLN A 11 14.16 -1.56 -5.60
N LYS A 12 15.16 -0.82 -5.10
CA LYS A 12 16.21 -0.20 -5.95
C LYS A 12 17.06 -1.23 -6.68
N ASN A 13 17.46 -2.30 -5.99
CA ASN A 13 18.24 -3.38 -6.60
C ASN A 13 17.43 -4.10 -7.68
N LEU A 14 16.12 -4.24 -7.48
CA LEU A 14 15.22 -4.82 -8.46
C LEU A 14 15.07 -3.92 -9.69
N GLU A 15 14.81 -2.62 -9.51
CA GLU A 15 14.74 -1.64 -10.61
C GLU A 15 16.01 -1.67 -11.45
N ARG A 16 17.18 -1.66 -10.79
CA ARG A 16 18.48 -1.82 -11.47
C ARG A 16 18.58 -3.15 -12.21
N HIS A 17 18.11 -4.25 -11.62
CA HIS A 17 18.14 -5.55 -12.28
C HIS A 17 17.26 -5.56 -13.54
N LEU A 18 16.07 -4.95 -13.48
CA LEU A 18 15.16 -4.80 -14.61
C LEU A 18 15.81 -3.99 -15.75
N GLU A 19 16.48 -2.88 -15.44
CA GLU A 19 17.21 -2.07 -16.43
C GLU A 19 18.36 -2.83 -17.09
N GLN A 20 19.13 -3.59 -16.30
CA GLN A 20 20.20 -4.43 -16.82
C GLN A 20 19.66 -5.54 -17.72
N ASP A 21 18.49 -6.10 -17.40
CA ASP A 21 17.87 -7.16 -18.18
C ASP A 21 17.38 -6.65 -19.54
N VAL A 22 16.82 -5.43 -19.58
CA VAL A 22 16.49 -4.72 -20.83
C VAL A 22 17.75 -4.55 -21.68
N THR A 23 18.86 -4.11 -21.08
CA THR A 23 20.14 -3.91 -21.78
C THR A 23 20.70 -5.23 -22.33
N ARG A 24 20.62 -6.32 -21.56
CA ARG A 24 21.06 -7.65 -21.99
C ARG A 24 20.23 -8.18 -23.15
N ARG A 25 18.90 -8.01 -23.12
CA ARG A 25 18.02 -8.36 -24.24
C ARG A 25 18.35 -7.57 -25.49
N GLN A 26 18.61 -6.27 -25.36
CA GLN A 26 19.00 -5.43 -26.50
C GLN A 26 20.27 -5.95 -27.18
N LYS A 27 21.29 -6.32 -26.39
CA LYS A 27 22.54 -6.93 -26.90
C LYS A 27 22.30 -8.29 -27.53
N HIS A 28 21.47 -9.14 -26.92
CA HIS A 28 21.16 -10.46 -27.48
C HIS A 28 20.43 -10.34 -28.81
N LYS A 29 19.43 -9.45 -28.90
CA LYS A 29 18.74 -9.14 -30.16
C LYS A 29 19.70 -8.68 -31.25
N GLN A 30 20.65 -7.80 -30.93
CA GLN A 30 21.69 -7.36 -31.88
C GLN A 30 22.55 -8.53 -32.39
N LEU A 31 22.92 -9.47 -31.50
CA LEU A 31 23.69 -10.66 -31.88
C LEU A 31 22.87 -11.61 -32.77
N VAL A 32 21.58 -11.79 -32.50
CA VAL A 32 20.67 -12.59 -33.34
C VAL A 32 20.55 -11.95 -34.73
N GLU A 33 20.33 -10.63 -34.80
CA GLU A 33 20.28 -9.89 -36.07
C GLU A 33 21.60 -10.00 -36.85
N GLU A 34 22.75 -9.99 -36.16
CA GLU A 34 24.06 -10.18 -36.78
C GLU A 34 24.23 -11.62 -37.35
N ILE A 35 23.81 -12.64 -36.60
CA ILE A 35 23.83 -14.04 -37.06
C ILE A 35 22.96 -14.21 -38.30
N GLN A 36 21.73 -13.68 -38.29
CA GLN A 36 20.81 -13.72 -39.43
C GLN A 36 21.36 -12.98 -40.67
N SER A 37 22.01 -11.83 -40.46
CA SER A 37 22.65 -11.08 -41.55
C SER A 37 23.84 -11.84 -42.17
N ARG A 38 24.64 -12.52 -41.35
CA ARG A 38 25.76 -13.37 -41.81
C ARG A 38 25.26 -14.61 -42.55
N MET A 39 24.22 -15.27 -42.03
CA MET A 39 23.50 -16.37 -42.67
C MET A 39 23.07 -16.01 -44.10
N HIS A 40 22.37 -14.88 -44.26
CA HIS A 40 21.87 -14.44 -45.57
C HIS A 40 23.00 -14.24 -46.60
N ARG A 41 24.18 -13.76 -46.17
CA ARG A 41 25.36 -13.63 -47.03
C ARG A 41 25.92 -14.99 -47.47
N VAL A 42 25.98 -15.96 -46.56
CA VAL A 42 26.49 -17.31 -46.85
C VAL A 42 25.56 -18.07 -47.81
N GLU A 43 24.26 -17.86 -47.71
CA GLU A 43 23.27 -18.40 -48.66
C GLU A 43 23.45 -17.86 -50.08
N LEU A 44 23.79 -16.57 -50.22
CA LEU A 44 24.08 -15.93 -51.51
C LEU A 44 25.40 -16.43 -52.13
N GLU A 45 26.36 -16.84 -51.32
CA GLU A 45 27.72 -17.24 -51.75
C GLU A 45 27.87 -18.75 -52.02
N GLY A 46 26.87 -19.59 -51.68
CA GLY A 46 26.85 -21.02 -52.03
C GLY A 46 27.92 -21.86 -51.32
N SER A 47 27.99 -21.79 -49.99
CA SER A 47 28.97 -22.52 -49.17
C SER A 47 28.51 -23.95 -48.79
N ASN A 48 29.46 -24.89 -48.65
CA ASN A 48 29.23 -26.25 -48.14
C ASN A 48 28.95 -26.32 -46.62
N SER A 49 29.11 -25.22 -45.88
CA SER A 49 28.87 -25.15 -44.41
C SER A 49 27.45 -24.70 -44.03
N LEU A 50 26.51 -24.77 -44.97
CA LEU A 50 25.19 -24.13 -44.87
C LEU A 50 24.29 -24.80 -43.81
N ASN A 51 24.39 -26.12 -43.66
CA ASN A 51 23.60 -26.88 -42.67
C ASN A 51 24.00 -26.56 -41.23
N ASP A 52 25.30 -26.49 -40.92
CA ASP A 52 25.80 -26.18 -39.57
C ASP A 52 25.42 -24.76 -39.13
N LEU A 53 25.42 -23.81 -40.08
CA LEU A 53 25.01 -22.42 -39.82
C LEU A 53 23.49 -22.29 -39.60
N GLN A 54 22.68 -23.04 -40.34
CA GLN A 54 21.22 -23.11 -40.13
C GLN A 54 20.85 -23.67 -38.75
N GLU A 55 21.58 -24.69 -38.25
CA GLU A 55 21.37 -25.20 -36.89
C GLU A 55 21.74 -24.18 -35.81
N ILE A 56 22.82 -23.41 -36.02
CA ILE A 56 23.23 -22.32 -35.12
C ILE A 56 22.19 -21.20 -35.09
N GLU A 57 21.66 -20.79 -36.25
CA GLU A 57 20.59 -19.79 -36.33
C GLU A 57 19.34 -20.26 -35.61
N LYS A 58 18.88 -21.50 -35.86
CA LYS A 58 17.72 -22.08 -35.19
C LYS A 58 17.91 -22.11 -33.67
N CYS A 59 19.08 -22.55 -33.19
CA CYS A 59 19.40 -22.54 -31.76
C CYS A 59 19.42 -21.11 -31.19
N ALA A 60 19.98 -20.14 -31.91
CA ALA A 60 20.02 -18.74 -31.48
C ALA A 60 18.60 -18.15 -31.34
N VAL A 61 17.70 -18.43 -32.30
CA VAL A 61 16.31 -17.98 -32.27
C VAL A 61 15.50 -18.67 -31.16
N GLU A 62 15.71 -19.98 -30.96
CA GLU A 62 15.06 -20.71 -29.86
C GLU A 62 15.53 -20.20 -28.49
N VAL A 63 16.84 -19.95 -28.33
CA VAL A 63 17.40 -19.36 -27.12
C VAL A 63 16.85 -17.95 -26.89
N ASP A 64 16.78 -17.09 -27.91
CA ASP A 64 16.19 -15.75 -27.79
C ASP A 64 14.73 -15.83 -27.34
N THR A 65 13.95 -16.71 -27.96
CA THR A 65 12.54 -16.93 -27.62
C THR A 65 12.37 -17.37 -26.17
N VAL A 66 13.15 -18.36 -25.71
CA VAL A 66 13.10 -18.85 -24.33
C VAL A 66 13.57 -17.78 -23.34
N CYS A 67 14.63 -17.04 -23.65
CA CYS A 67 15.14 -15.96 -22.82
C CYS A 67 14.15 -14.80 -22.69
N VAL A 68 13.52 -14.38 -23.80
CA VAL A 68 12.49 -13.33 -23.82
C VAL A 68 11.28 -13.75 -22.99
N ASN A 69 10.79 -14.98 -23.18
CA ASN A 69 9.64 -15.51 -22.45
C ASN A 69 9.94 -15.65 -20.95
N GLY A 70 11.07 -16.25 -20.59
CA GLY A 70 11.49 -16.43 -19.20
C GLY A 70 11.68 -15.10 -18.47
N SER A 71 12.35 -14.15 -19.11
CA SER A 71 12.52 -12.81 -18.55
C SER A 71 11.18 -12.07 -18.44
N GLN A 72 10.26 -12.19 -19.42
CA GLN A 72 8.96 -11.50 -19.34
C GLN A 72 8.09 -12.05 -18.20
N ALA A 73 8.06 -13.37 -18.04
CA ALA A 73 7.36 -14.01 -16.93
C ALA A 73 7.95 -13.57 -15.57
N SER A 74 9.28 -13.53 -15.44
CA SER A 74 9.96 -13.05 -14.24
C SER A 74 9.61 -11.58 -13.92
N GLN A 75 9.66 -10.70 -14.93
CA GLN A 75 9.31 -9.28 -14.77
C GLN A 75 7.85 -9.11 -14.34
N LEU A 76 6.92 -9.89 -14.89
CA LEU A 76 5.51 -9.87 -14.50
C LEU A 76 5.31 -10.33 -13.05
N LEU A 77 5.97 -11.42 -12.64
CA LEU A 77 5.91 -11.92 -11.26
C LEU A 77 6.49 -10.91 -10.27
N LEU A 78 7.61 -10.28 -10.61
CA LEU A 78 8.25 -9.25 -9.81
C LEU A 78 7.37 -8.01 -9.65
N ARG A 79 6.82 -7.49 -10.75
CA ARG A 79 5.88 -6.35 -10.70
C ARG A 79 4.65 -6.67 -9.86
N SER A 80 4.08 -7.86 -10.05
CA SER A 80 2.91 -8.31 -9.27
C SER A 80 3.24 -8.42 -7.79
N SER A 81 4.41 -8.96 -7.45
CA SER A 81 4.85 -9.12 -6.05
C SER A 81 5.05 -7.76 -5.37
N ILE A 82 5.65 -6.78 -6.06
CA ILE A 82 5.80 -5.42 -5.53
C ILE A 82 4.43 -4.79 -5.26
N GLN A 83 3.51 -4.86 -6.24
CA GLN A 83 2.17 -4.31 -6.08
C GLN A 83 1.43 -4.94 -4.90
N TRP A 84 1.55 -6.24 -4.72
CA TRP A 84 0.98 -6.95 -3.58
C TRP A 84 1.57 -6.49 -2.24
N ILE A 85 2.89 -6.36 -2.15
CA ILE A 85 3.56 -5.90 -0.93
C ILE A 85 3.19 -4.45 -0.61
N GLN A 86 3.17 -3.56 -1.62
CA GLN A 86 2.76 -2.18 -1.47
C GLN A 86 1.31 -2.06 -1.00
N ALA A 87 0.38 -2.79 -1.63
CA ALA A 87 -1.03 -2.79 -1.23
C ALA A 87 -1.23 -3.30 0.21
N TYR A 88 -0.47 -4.33 0.60
CA TYR A 88 -0.49 -4.84 1.97
C TYR A 88 0.06 -3.81 2.96
N HIS A 89 1.17 -3.15 2.64
CA HIS A 89 1.75 -2.07 3.45
C HIS A 89 0.78 -0.90 3.60
N HIS A 90 0.19 -0.41 2.50
CA HIS A 90 -0.83 0.64 2.50
C HIS A 90 -2.01 0.29 3.40
N SER A 91 -2.44 -0.98 3.37
CA SER A 91 -3.54 -1.45 4.22
C SER A 91 -3.17 -1.43 5.72
N LEU A 92 -1.92 -1.77 6.06
CA LEU A 92 -1.43 -1.64 7.43
C LEU A 92 -1.36 -0.16 7.87
N LEU A 93 -0.90 0.75 7.00
CA LEU A 93 -0.86 2.18 7.28
C LEU A 93 -2.27 2.75 7.54
N ARG A 94 -3.25 2.39 6.70
CA ARG A 94 -4.67 2.73 6.90
C ARG A 94 -5.19 2.27 8.25
N ARG A 95 -4.84 1.05 8.66
CA ARG A 95 -5.16 0.53 10.00
C ARG A 95 -4.55 1.39 11.10
N THR A 96 -3.29 1.81 10.98
CA THR A 96 -2.63 2.69 11.95
C THR A 96 -3.36 4.03 12.08
N VAL A 97 -3.73 4.65 10.95
CA VAL A 97 -4.53 5.89 10.94
C VAL A 97 -5.83 5.71 11.72
N ALA A 98 -6.57 4.63 11.46
CA ALA A 98 -7.82 4.35 12.15
C ALA A 98 -7.64 4.12 13.66
N ILE A 99 -6.58 3.43 14.08
CA ILE A 99 -6.25 3.23 15.49
C ILE A 99 -5.95 4.57 16.17
N ASN A 100 -5.17 5.44 15.52
CA ASN A 100 -4.79 6.74 16.07
C ASN A 100 -6.01 7.67 16.21
N LEU A 101 -6.89 7.71 15.20
CA LEU A 101 -8.15 8.45 15.26
C LEU A 101 -9.07 7.94 16.38
N GLU A 102 -9.23 6.62 16.50
CA GLU A 102 -10.02 6.01 17.58
C GLU A 102 -9.46 6.34 18.96
N LEU A 103 -8.13 6.24 19.12
CA LEU A 103 -7.46 6.51 20.37
C LEU A 103 -7.61 7.98 20.78
N GLU A 104 -7.46 8.91 19.83
CA GLU A 104 -7.65 10.34 20.06
C GLU A 104 -9.08 10.66 20.50
N LEU A 105 -10.10 10.11 19.82
CA LEU A 105 -11.50 10.28 20.22
C LEU A 105 -11.73 9.78 21.65
N LYS A 106 -11.22 8.60 21.98
CA LYS A 106 -11.37 8.01 23.32
C LYS A 106 -10.67 8.83 24.40
N GLN A 107 -9.49 9.36 24.13
CA GLN A 107 -8.78 10.25 25.06
C GLN A 107 -9.56 11.53 25.32
N GLN A 108 -10.13 12.15 24.28
CA GLN A 108 -10.94 13.36 24.45
C GLN A 108 -12.23 13.08 25.22
N LEU A 109 -12.85 11.91 25.03
CA LEU A 109 -14.01 11.48 25.81
C LEU A 109 -13.65 11.17 27.28
N TRP A 110 -12.44 10.66 27.54
CA TRP A 110 -11.97 10.20 28.85
C TRP A 110 -10.56 10.71 29.17
N PRO A 111 -10.39 12.02 29.43
CA PRO A 111 -9.05 12.63 29.59
C PRO A 111 -8.25 12.06 30.76
N ASN A 112 -8.93 11.53 31.78
CA ASN A 112 -8.30 11.00 32.99
C ASN A 112 -8.04 9.48 32.94
N ARG A 113 -8.41 8.78 31.85
CA ARG A 113 -8.16 7.34 31.73
C ARG A 113 -6.73 7.09 31.18
N PRO A 114 -5.96 6.18 31.78
CA PRO A 114 -4.64 5.82 31.26
C PRO A 114 -4.77 5.20 29.86
N HIS A 115 -3.86 5.55 28.95
CA HIS A 115 -3.90 5.16 27.53
C HIS A 115 -4.08 3.65 27.29
N GLY A 116 -3.47 2.80 28.13
CA GLY A 116 -3.57 1.34 28.02
C GLY A 116 -5.01 0.82 28.17
N SER A 117 -5.82 1.48 29.00
CA SER A 117 -7.22 1.09 29.26
C SER A 117 -8.18 1.40 28.10
N LEU A 118 -7.76 2.27 27.17
CA LEU A 118 -8.60 2.73 26.06
C LEU A 118 -8.50 1.85 24.81
N ARG A 119 -7.53 0.93 24.75
CA ARG A 119 -7.25 0.12 23.54
C ARG A 119 -8.24 -1.03 23.28
N SER A 120 -8.86 -1.59 24.32
CA SER A 120 -9.63 -2.84 24.19
C SER A 120 -11.12 -2.66 23.85
N GLN A 121 -11.67 -1.48 24.09
CA GLN A 121 -13.12 -1.26 23.98
C GLN A 121 -13.54 -0.81 22.58
N SER A 122 -14.71 -1.21 22.08
CA SER A 122 -15.19 -0.69 20.80
C SER A 122 -15.51 0.81 20.87
N ILE A 123 -15.29 1.56 19.79
CA ILE A 123 -15.68 3.00 19.67
C ILE A 123 -17.14 3.21 20.07
N TRP A 124 -18.02 2.31 19.62
CA TRP A 124 -19.45 2.34 19.94
C TRP A 124 -19.73 2.27 21.43
N GLN A 125 -19.08 1.34 22.14
CA GLN A 125 -19.19 1.25 23.60
C GLN A 125 -18.60 2.47 24.28
N SER A 126 -17.41 2.93 23.90
CA SER A 126 -16.80 4.11 24.52
C SER A 126 -17.66 5.37 24.37
N LEU A 127 -18.32 5.55 23.21
CA LEU A 127 -19.27 6.65 23.00
C LEU A 127 -20.56 6.47 23.80
N LYS A 128 -21.04 5.23 24.00
CA LYS A 128 -22.23 4.94 24.81
C LYS A 128 -21.95 5.21 26.29
N GLU A 129 -20.83 4.70 26.80
CA GLU A 129 -20.42 4.87 28.19
C GLU A 129 -20.11 6.34 28.54
N ALA A 130 -19.39 7.05 27.66
CA ALA A 130 -19.12 8.46 27.89
C ALA A 130 -20.42 9.28 28.04
N ARG A 131 -21.46 8.93 27.25
CA ARG A 131 -22.77 9.57 27.35
C ARG A 131 -23.50 9.23 28.64
N SER A 132 -23.33 8.05 29.22
CA SER A 132 -23.95 7.69 30.50
C SER A 132 -23.22 8.30 31.69
N THR A 133 -21.89 8.44 31.63
CA THR A 133 -21.08 8.94 32.74
C THR A 133 -20.99 10.46 32.78
N ASN A 134 -20.77 11.12 31.64
CA ASN A 134 -20.72 12.58 31.54
C ASN A 134 -21.33 13.03 30.20
N ALA A 135 -22.66 13.14 30.19
CA ALA A 135 -23.42 13.41 28.97
C ALA A 135 -23.07 14.74 28.30
N GLU A 136 -22.83 15.80 29.08
CA GLU A 136 -22.54 17.13 28.54
C GLU A 136 -21.19 17.18 27.84
N HIS A 137 -20.14 16.67 28.50
CA HIS A 137 -18.81 16.57 27.92
C HIS A 137 -18.82 15.69 26.67
N ALA A 138 -19.44 14.50 26.75
CA ALA A 138 -19.53 13.59 25.62
C ALA A 138 -20.28 14.20 24.42
N ARG A 139 -21.34 14.98 24.66
CA ARG A 139 -22.04 15.72 23.60
C ARG A 139 -21.16 16.80 22.99
N SER A 140 -20.41 17.56 23.80
CA SER A 140 -19.48 18.58 23.34
C SER A 140 -18.42 17.99 22.41
N ILE A 141 -17.74 16.91 22.83
CA ILE A 141 -16.75 16.22 21.99
C ILE A 141 -17.38 15.63 20.73
N THR A 142 -18.56 14.98 20.85
CA THR A 142 -19.25 14.41 19.68
C THR A 142 -19.57 15.49 18.63
N ARG A 143 -20.02 16.69 19.04
CA ARG A 143 -20.33 17.79 18.12
C ARG A 143 -19.09 18.40 17.45
N LYS A 144 -17.93 18.34 18.11
CA LYS A 144 -16.66 18.77 17.51
C LYS A 144 -16.20 17.82 16.40
N TRP A 145 -16.42 16.51 16.59
CA TRP A 145 -15.99 15.48 15.64
C TRP A 145 -17.00 15.24 14.52
N PHE A 146 -18.30 15.37 14.81
CA PHE A 146 -19.37 14.93 13.92
C PHE A 146 -20.40 16.05 13.78
N LEU A 147 -20.61 16.50 12.53
CA LEU A 147 -21.58 17.55 12.23
C LEU A 147 -23.01 17.03 12.41
N ASN A 148 -23.24 15.76 12.08
CA ASN A 148 -24.55 15.13 12.16
C ASN A 148 -24.48 13.70 12.74
N ARG A 149 -25.64 13.08 12.96
CA ARG A 149 -25.72 11.73 13.53
C ARG A 149 -25.19 10.67 12.56
N SER A 150 -25.39 10.83 11.25
CA SER A 150 -24.88 9.88 10.24
C SER A 150 -23.36 9.82 10.23
N ASP A 151 -22.66 10.94 10.42
CA ASP A 151 -21.19 10.98 10.45
C ASP A 151 -20.64 10.07 11.55
N LYS A 152 -21.29 10.01 12.72
CA LYS A 152 -20.90 9.09 13.78
C LYS A 152 -20.96 7.62 13.32
N HIS A 153 -22.01 7.25 12.60
CA HIS A 153 -22.14 5.89 12.07
C HIS A 153 -21.09 5.63 10.99
N GLN A 154 -20.91 6.58 10.07
CA GLN A 154 -19.90 6.51 9.00
C GLN A 154 -18.49 6.37 9.57
N PHE A 155 -18.15 7.12 10.61
CA PHE A 155 -16.85 7.02 11.30
C PHE A 155 -16.61 5.62 11.87
N CYS A 156 -17.61 5.05 12.56
CA CYS A 156 -17.50 3.71 13.11
C CYS A 156 -17.33 2.64 12.02
N TYR A 157 -18.02 2.78 10.89
CA TYR A 157 -17.87 1.84 9.77
C TYR A 157 -16.54 2.03 9.04
N ALA A 158 -16.14 3.27 8.80
CA ALA A 158 -14.85 3.62 8.21
C ALA A 158 -13.68 3.06 9.04
N THR A 159 -13.70 3.27 10.35
CA THR A 159 -12.67 2.71 11.24
C THR A 159 -12.67 1.18 11.26
N GLN A 160 -13.83 0.53 11.19
CA GLN A 160 -13.91 -0.94 11.04
C GLN A 160 -13.34 -1.43 9.71
N LEU A 161 -13.62 -0.72 8.61
CA LEU A 161 -13.07 -1.01 7.27
C LEU A 161 -11.55 -0.88 7.26
N LEU A 162 -11.02 0.26 7.72
CA LEU A 162 -9.58 0.54 7.75
C LEU A 162 -8.82 -0.45 8.65
N LYS A 163 -9.46 -0.98 9.71
CA LYS A 163 -8.88 -1.99 10.61
C LYS A 163 -9.12 -3.44 10.18
N SER A 164 -9.71 -3.68 9.00
CA SER A 164 -10.08 -5.04 8.55
C SER A 164 -8.88 -5.97 8.39
N VAL A 165 -7.68 -5.44 8.14
CA VAL A 165 -6.46 -6.25 7.94
C VAL A 165 -5.86 -6.70 9.27
N SER A 166 -5.43 -7.96 9.35
CA SER A 166 -4.83 -8.59 10.54
C SER A 166 -3.49 -7.95 10.95
N SER A 167 -3.30 -7.71 12.25
CA SER A 167 -2.15 -6.95 12.80
C SER A 167 -0.99 -7.81 13.29
N ARG A 168 -0.55 -8.81 12.52
CA ARG A 168 0.67 -9.54 12.90
C ARG A 168 1.93 -8.68 12.78
N VAL A 169 1.85 -7.53 12.09
CA VAL A 169 2.97 -6.63 11.84
C VAL A 169 2.51 -5.19 12.01
N HIS A 170 3.30 -4.36 12.70
CA HIS A 170 3.13 -2.90 12.71
C HIS A 170 3.79 -2.32 11.46
N PRO A 171 3.08 -1.49 10.67
CA PRO A 171 3.71 -0.89 9.50
C PRO A 171 4.82 0.06 9.95
N VAL A 172 5.82 0.21 9.08
CA VAL A 172 6.73 1.34 9.15
C VAL A 172 5.93 2.56 8.72
N ASN A 173 5.88 3.64 9.51
CA ASN A 173 5.10 4.85 9.21
C ASN A 173 5.72 5.69 8.07
N THR A 174 6.03 5.05 6.95
CA THR A 174 6.57 5.65 5.74
C THR A 174 5.80 5.20 4.50
N ILE A 175 5.65 6.08 3.53
CA ILE A 175 5.12 5.82 2.18
C ILE A 175 6.25 6.15 1.20
N ASP A 176 6.65 5.17 0.38
CA ASP A 176 7.79 5.28 -0.53
C ASP A 176 9.08 5.79 0.13
N GLY A 177 9.31 5.37 1.38
CA GLY A 177 10.48 5.77 2.19
C GLY A 177 10.40 7.16 2.81
N THR A 178 9.34 7.93 2.54
CA THR A 178 9.09 9.23 3.18
C THR A 178 8.21 9.07 4.43
N PRO A 179 8.47 9.77 5.54
CA PRO A 179 7.61 9.74 6.72
C PRO A 179 6.15 10.11 6.37
N MET A 180 5.19 9.46 7.04
CA MET A 180 3.79 9.83 6.90
C MET A 180 3.57 11.29 7.33
N THR A 181 2.98 12.07 6.44
CA THR A 181 2.51 13.44 6.68
C THR A 181 1.00 13.47 6.54
N VAL A 182 0.37 14.61 6.84
CA VAL A 182 -1.06 14.80 6.54
C VAL A 182 -1.31 14.58 5.06
N SER A 183 -0.53 15.20 4.17
CA SER A 183 -0.73 15.08 2.71
C SER A 183 -0.69 13.63 2.26
N THR A 184 0.37 12.90 2.58
CA THR A 184 0.52 11.51 2.14
C THR A 184 -0.52 10.58 2.76
N THR A 185 -1.00 10.91 3.97
CA THR A 185 -2.13 10.18 4.59
C THR A 185 -3.44 10.45 3.87
N LEU A 186 -3.68 11.70 3.45
CA LEU A 186 -4.88 12.04 2.68
C LEU A 186 -4.87 11.30 1.34
N ASP A 187 -3.74 11.28 0.63
CA ASP A 187 -3.58 10.56 -0.63
C ASP A 187 -3.88 9.05 -0.43
N LEU A 188 -3.28 8.44 0.59
CA LEU A 188 -3.50 7.03 0.96
C LEU A 188 -4.99 6.71 1.26
N LEU A 189 -5.72 7.66 1.86
CA LEU A 189 -7.13 7.52 2.20
C LEU A 189 -8.05 7.73 0.99
N GLN A 190 -7.60 8.44 -0.04
CA GLN A 190 -8.37 8.61 -1.28
C GLN A 190 -8.31 7.38 -2.19
N GLU A 191 -7.27 6.55 -2.07
CA GLU A 191 -7.19 5.26 -2.77
C GLU A 191 -8.39 4.36 -2.44
N ASP A 192 -8.97 3.74 -3.47
CA ASP A 192 -9.97 2.69 -3.30
C ASP A 192 -9.33 1.41 -2.77
N PHE A 193 -10.02 0.76 -1.84
CA PHE A 193 -9.61 -0.54 -1.32
C PHE A 193 -10.82 -1.38 -0.93
N LEU A 194 -10.61 -2.69 -0.91
CA LEU A 194 -11.59 -3.66 -0.42
C LEU A 194 -11.16 -4.15 0.96
N PRO A 195 -12.11 -4.38 1.88
CA PRO A 195 -11.78 -5.02 3.15
C PRO A 195 -11.25 -6.44 2.92
N ASP A 196 -10.46 -6.92 3.88
CA ASP A 196 -10.04 -8.32 3.89
C ASP A 196 -11.27 -9.25 3.85
N GLN A 197 -11.24 -10.27 3.01
CA GLN A 197 -12.38 -11.17 2.77
C GLN A 197 -12.86 -11.86 4.05
N SER A 198 -11.96 -12.13 4.99
CA SER A 198 -12.26 -12.78 6.27
C SER A 198 -12.74 -11.80 7.35
N SER A 199 -12.79 -10.50 7.05
CA SER A 199 -13.14 -9.47 8.03
C SER A 199 -14.66 -9.28 8.15
N PRO A 200 -15.15 -8.89 9.34
CA PRO A 200 -16.57 -8.56 9.53
C PRO A 200 -17.08 -7.43 8.63
N SER A 201 -16.19 -6.59 8.09
CA SER A 201 -16.55 -5.53 7.15
C SER A 201 -16.90 -6.09 5.77
N SER A 202 -16.22 -7.17 5.35
CA SER A 202 -16.54 -7.91 4.12
C SER A 202 -17.91 -8.57 4.24
N ASP A 203 -18.16 -9.31 5.32
CA ASP A 203 -19.46 -9.99 5.58
C ASP A 203 -20.67 -9.04 5.57
N ARG A 204 -20.45 -7.79 6.01
CA ARG A 204 -21.49 -6.77 6.09
C ARG A 204 -21.63 -5.92 4.83
N GLY A 205 -20.82 -6.18 3.81
CA GLY A 205 -20.81 -5.41 2.57
C GLY A 205 -20.45 -3.93 2.79
N HIS A 206 -19.64 -3.62 3.80
CA HIS A 206 -19.18 -2.24 4.01
C HIS A 206 -18.28 -1.81 2.86
N GLN A 207 -18.48 -0.60 2.36
CA GLN A 207 -17.70 -0.04 1.25
C GLN A 207 -16.94 1.21 1.66
N TRP A 208 -15.74 1.37 1.10
CA TRP A 208 -14.93 2.58 1.21
C TRP A 208 -15.41 3.62 0.18
N ASP A 209 -16.47 4.35 0.54
CA ASP A 209 -17.16 5.30 -0.34
C ASP A 209 -16.77 6.76 -0.08
N SER A 210 -17.17 7.66 -0.99
CA SER A 210 -16.85 9.10 -0.90
C SER A 210 -17.25 9.75 0.44
N PRO A 211 -18.42 9.45 1.04
CA PRO A 211 -18.75 9.96 2.37
C PRO A 211 -17.74 9.57 3.45
N LYS A 212 -17.30 8.31 3.49
CA LYS A 212 -16.30 7.84 4.47
C LYS A 212 -14.92 8.45 4.20
N LYS A 213 -14.49 8.49 2.93
CA LYS A 213 -13.24 9.14 2.52
C LYS A 213 -13.19 10.58 3.02
N LYS A 214 -14.22 11.36 2.68
CA LYS A 214 -14.32 12.77 3.08
C LYS A 214 -14.29 12.92 4.60
N LEU A 215 -15.12 12.17 5.32
CA LEU A 215 -15.19 12.26 6.78
C LEU A 215 -13.85 11.95 7.46
N ILE A 216 -13.17 10.87 7.07
CA ILE A 216 -11.90 10.49 7.67
C ILE A 216 -10.80 11.50 7.31
N SER A 217 -10.77 11.96 6.06
CA SER A 217 -9.83 13.01 5.62
C SER A 217 -10.00 14.30 6.40
N ASP A 218 -11.24 14.79 6.54
CA ASP A 218 -11.55 16.01 7.30
C ASP A 218 -11.11 15.88 8.77
N LEU A 219 -11.32 14.71 9.38
CA LEU A 219 -10.90 14.42 10.75
C LEU A 219 -9.38 14.39 10.90
N VAL A 220 -8.65 13.74 9.98
CA VAL A 220 -7.18 13.73 10.01
C VAL A 220 -6.63 15.15 9.94
N TYR A 221 -7.14 15.95 9.01
CA TYR A 221 -6.71 17.34 8.85
C TYR A 221 -6.99 18.19 10.10
N MET A 222 -8.24 18.15 10.59
CA MET A 222 -8.69 18.93 11.75
C MET A 222 -7.89 18.59 13.02
N LEU A 223 -7.65 17.30 13.27
CA LEU A 223 -6.98 16.85 14.48
C LEU A 223 -5.48 17.13 14.45
N GLU A 224 -4.86 17.04 13.28
CA GLU A 224 -3.46 17.42 13.14
C GLU A 224 -3.27 18.92 13.42
N ASP A 225 -4.07 19.77 12.80
CA ASP A 225 -4.02 21.23 13.01
C ASP A 225 -4.24 21.58 14.49
N ALA A 226 -5.21 20.92 15.14
CA ALA A 226 -5.45 21.09 16.57
C ALA A 226 -4.27 20.61 17.43
N ARG A 227 -3.57 19.53 17.07
CA ARG A 227 -2.39 19.04 17.80
C ARG A 227 -1.21 19.98 17.66
N ILE A 228 -0.94 20.46 16.44
CA ILE A 228 0.13 21.43 16.15
C ILE A 228 -0.09 22.71 16.97
N LYS A 229 -1.31 23.26 16.95
CA LYS A 229 -1.67 24.45 17.74
C LYS A 229 -1.48 24.27 19.24
N ASN A 230 -1.63 23.05 19.75
CA ASN A 230 -1.47 22.71 21.15
C ASN A 230 -0.06 22.18 21.52
N GLY A 231 0.91 22.25 20.60
CA GLY A 231 2.29 21.78 20.84
C GLY A 231 2.40 20.27 21.09
N ARG A 232 1.42 19.48 20.63
CA ARG A 232 1.39 18.01 20.79
C ARG A 232 2.09 17.33 19.62
N LYS A 233 2.59 16.11 19.85
CA LYS A 233 3.14 15.26 18.78
C LYS A 233 2.11 15.02 17.67
N HIS A 234 2.61 14.92 16.44
CA HIS A 234 1.82 14.61 15.25
C HIS A 234 0.95 13.35 15.43
N LEU A 235 -0.25 13.35 14.87
CA LEU A 235 -1.20 12.22 14.92
C LEU A 235 -0.63 10.96 14.27
N LEU A 236 0.30 11.13 13.34
CA LEU A 236 0.80 10.10 12.44
C LEU A 236 2.24 9.66 12.74
N LEU A 237 2.92 10.33 13.68
CA LEU A 237 4.30 10.04 14.11
C LEU A 237 4.30 9.60 15.59
N SER A 238 3.62 8.50 15.88
CA SER A 238 3.66 7.83 17.18
C SER A 238 4.62 6.67 17.18
#